data_AF-A0AAU7LUY2-F1
#
_entry.id   AF-A0AAU7LUY2-F1
#
_cell.length_a   1.000
_cell.length_b   1.000
_cell.length_c   1.000
_cell.angle_alpha   90.00
_cell.angle_beta   90.00
_cell.angle_gamma   90.00
#
_symmetry.space_group_name_H-M   'P 1'
#
loop_
_entity.id
_entity.type
_entity.pdbx_description
1 polymer ?
#
loop_
_entity_poly.entity_id
_entity_poly.type
_entity_poly.pdbx_seq_one_letter_code
_entity_poly.pdbx_strand_id
1 'polypeptide(L)'
;MVVIARADDATFGILHSRFHELWSLRMCTWLGVGNDPRYTPTTCFETFPFPAGLTPADTAHQRTEAIEGGALVPAGLSAQKNASKQAPAHKGRAQAAIKTVAIGDHAAHIASAAKRLNDLRENWLNPPEWTQRLPEVIPLGMAKSPYPDRIVPKNGHEKELAERTLTKLYNQRPAWLDVAHKALDAAVAAAYGWTDYRTDMPDEEILKRLLALNLQRATSQGAIN
;
A
#
# COMPACT_ATOMS: atom_id res chain seq x y z
N MET A 1 -6.52 16.77 -7.17
CA MET A 1 -5.44 15.77 -7.28
C MET A 1 -4.74 15.68 -5.94
N VAL A 2 -4.54 14.48 -5.41
CA VAL A 2 -3.81 14.22 -4.16
C VAL A 2 -2.61 13.35 -4.53
N VAL A 3 -1.44 13.65 -3.96
CA VAL A 3 -0.19 12.90 -4.19
C VAL A 3 0.38 12.49 -2.83
N ILE A 4 0.67 11.20 -2.67
CA ILE A 4 1.31 10.65 -1.47
C ILE A 4 2.69 10.14 -1.90
N ALA A 5 3.73 10.90 -1.61
CA ALA A 5 5.10 10.57 -1.99
C ALA A 5 5.70 9.58 -0.97
N ARG A 6 5.59 8.28 -1.28
CA ARG A 6 6.15 7.19 -0.48
C ARG A 6 6.87 6.20 -1.38
N ALA A 7 8.01 5.70 -0.90
CA ALA A 7 8.88 4.79 -1.65
C ALA A 7 8.71 3.32 -1.25
N ASP A 8 7.85 3.02 -0.27
CA ASP A 8 7.61 1.67 0.24
C ASP A 8 6.30 1.07 -0.28
N ASP A 9 6.33 -0.23 -0.60
CA ASP A 9 5.17 -0.99 -1.08
C ASP A 9 4.17 -1.27 0.05
N ALA A 10 4.60 -1.24 1.33
CA ALA A 10 3.71 -1.47 2.47
C ALA A 10 2.64 -0.37 2.59
N THR A 11 3.04 0.90 2.54
CA THR A 11 2.11 2.05 2.55
C THR A 11 1.24 2.02 1.30
N PHE A 12 1.84 1.75 0.13
CA PHE A 12 1.08 1.60 -1.11
C PHE A 12 -0.02 0.53 -0.96
N GLY A 13 0.32 -0.64 -0.40
CA GLY A 13 -0.62 -1.72 -0.13
C GLY A 13 -1.74 -1.35 0.84
N ILE A 14 -1.43 -0.65 1.94
CA ILE A 14 -2.45 -0.20 2.90
C ILE A 14 -3.47 0.71 2.20
N LEU A 15 -3.00 1.68 1.41
CA LEU A 15 -3.86 2.66 0.73
C LEU A 15 -4.64 2.06 -0.45
N HIS A 16 -4.12 0.99 -1.06
CA HIS A 16 -4.77 0.28 -2.15
C HIS A 16 -5.71 -0.84 -1.68
N SER A 17 -5.80 -1.08 -0.37
CA SER A 17 -6.65 -2.12 0.22
C SER A 17 -8.12 -1.71 0.31
N ARG A 18 -9.00 -2.71 0.38
CA ARG A 18 -10.44 -2.52 0.62
C ARG A 18 -10.74 -1.72 1.89
N PHE A 19 -9.88 -1.81 2.91
CA PHE A 19 -10.04 -1.05 4.17
C PHE A 19 -9.95 0.46 3.93
N HIS A 20 -8.96 0.90 3.14
CA HIS A 20 -8.81 2.30 2.81
C HIS A 20 -9.87 2.76 1.81
N GLU A 21 -10.24 1.92 0.84
CA GLU A 21 -11.33 2.19 -0.09
C GLU A 21 -12.63 2.49 0.65
N LEU A 22 -13.09 1.56 1.51
CA LEU A 22 -14.32 1.71 2.28
C LEU A 22 -14.28 2.96 3.17
N TRP A 23 -13.18 3.17 3.89
CA TRP A 23 -13.02 4.37 4.72
C TRP A 23 -13.10 5.65 3.88
N SER A 24 -12.39 5.69 2.76
CA SER A 24 -12.35 6.88 1.90
C SER A 24 -13.72 7.20 1.30
N LEU A 25 -14.47 6.19 0.84
CA LEU A 25 -15.83 6.37 0.32
C LEU A 25 -16.81 6.81 1.41
N ARG A 26 -16.60 6.36 2.65
CA ARG A 26 -17.46 6.76 3.77
C ARG A 26 -17.19 8.19 4.25
N MET A 27 -15.95 8.64 4.14
CA MET A 27 -15.46 9.92 4.67
C MET A 27 -15.29 11.01 3.61
N CYS A 28 -15.39 10.67 2.32
CA CYS A 28 -15.35 11.65 1.25
C CYS A 28 -16.62 12.50 1.21
N THR A 29 -16.51 13.65 0.56
CA THR A 29 -17.69 14.44 0.19
C THR A 29 -18.20 14.02 -1.18
N TRP A 30 -19.50 14.20 -1.41
CA TRP A 30 -20.17 13.83 -2.65
C TRP A 30 -20.60 15.11 -3.35
N LEU A 31 -20.18 15.31 -4.60
CA LEU A 31 -20.43 16.54 -5.35
C LEU A 31 -20.97 16.22 -6.76
N GLY A 32 -21.96 17.00 -7.21
CA GLY A 32 -22.46 16.97 -8.59
C GLY A 32 -23.67 16.06 -8.83
N VAL A 33 -24.13 16.06 -10.08
CA VAL A 33 -25.24 15.21 -10.58
C VAL A 33 -24.64 13.87 -11.01
N GLY A 34 -24.45 12.97 -10.05
CA GLY A 34 -23.76 11.69 -10.30
C GLY A 34 -23.21 10.99 -9.06
N ASN A 35 -23.19 11.67 -7.89
CA ASN A 35 -22.54 11.16 -6.69
C ASN A 35 -21.07 10.80 -6.93
N ASP A 36 -20.29 11.71 -7.51
CA ASP A 36 -18.85 11.51 -7.67
C ASP A 36 -18.15 11.76 -6.31
N PRO A 37 -17.42 10.77 -5.75
CA PRO A 37 -16.72 10.95 -4.49
C PRO A 37 -15.49 11.86 -4.68
N ARG A 38 -15.37 12.89 -3.82
CA ARG A 38 -14.19 13.75 -3.76
C ARG A 38 -13.32 13.36 -2.55
N TYR A 39 -12.17 12.77 -2.83
CA TYR A 39 -11.17 12.46 -1.81
C TYR A 39 -10.59 13.75 -1.20
N THR A 40 -10.79 13.94 0.11
CA THR A 40 -10.26 15.06 0.87
C THR A 40 -9.28 14.53 1.92
N PRO A 41 -7.97 14.84 1.85
CA PRO A 41 -6.96 14.24 2.72
C PRO A 41 -7.26 14.38 4.22
N THR A 42 -7.75 15.55 4.65
CA THR A 42 -8.06 15.83 6.05
C THR A 42 -9.20 14.99 6.61
N THR A 43 -10.14 14.54 5.78
CA THR A 43 -11.25 13.66 6.22
C THR A 43 -11.01 12.19 5.91
N CYS A 44 -10.19 11.87 4.91
CA CYS A 44 -9.94 10.51 4.45
C CYS A 44 -8.61 9.96 4.97
N PHE A 45 -7.48 10.55 4.56
CA PHE A 45 -6.13 10.05 4.87
C PHE A 45 -5.76 10.28 6.34
N GLU A 46 -5.94 11.50 6.84
CA GLU A 46 -5.50 11.90 8.19
C GLU A 46 -6.32 11.23 9.29
N THR A 47 -7.57 10.88 9.00
CA THR A 47 -8.44 10.16 9.93
C THR A 47 -8.35 8.64 9.76
N PHE A 48 -7.74 8.14 8.68
CA PHE A 48 -7.68 6.71 8.44
C PHE A 48 -6.94 6.01 9.59
N PRO A 49 -7.56 5.01 10.23
CA PRO A 49 -6.89 4.27 11.29
C PRO A 49 -5.88 3.29 10.69
N PHE A 50 -4.71 3.75 10.27
CA PHE A 50 -3.59 2.89 9.79
C PHE A 50 -3.27 1.75 10.75
N PRO A 51 -2.78 0.57 10.32
CA PRO A 51 -2.30 -0.46 11.25
C PRO A 51 -1.25 0.06 12.24
N ALA A 52 -1.25 -0.46 13.47
CA ALA A 52 -0.34 0.01 14.52
C ALA A 52 1.13 -0.25 14.14
N GLY A 53 2.01 0.76 14.28
CA GLY A 53 3.41 0.67 13.87
C GLY A 53 3.66 0.91 12.38
N LEU A 54 2.60 1.12 11.59
CA LEU A 54 2.66 1.43 10.16
C LEU A 54 1.93 2.74 9.83
N THR A 55 1.80 3.64 10.81
CA THR A 55 1.24 4.97 10.55
C THR A 55 2.23 5.83 9.74
N PRO A 56 1.76 6.91 9.08
CA PRO A 56 2.65 7.88 8.46
C PRO A 56 3.68 8.47 9.43
N ALA A 57 3.32 8.60 10.72
CA ALA A 57 4.22 9.07 11.77
C ALA A 57 5.29 8.03 12.14
N ASP A 58 4.91 6.75 12.27
CA ASP A 58 5.85 5.65 12.60
C ASP A 58 6.94 5.48 11.53
N THR A 59 6.61 5.83 10.28
CA THR A 59 7.46 5.61 9.10
C THR A 59 7.90 6.92 8.44
N ALA A 60 7.88 8.03 9.17
CA ALA A 60 8.11 9.38 8.65
C ALA A 60 9.50 9.61 8.04
N HIS A 61 10.49 8.79 8.39
CA HIS A 61 11.84 8.88 7.84
C HIS A 61 11.96 8.46 6.36
N GLN A 62 10.93 7.81 5.80
CA GLN A 62 10.83 7.35 4.40
C GLN A 62 11.94 6.43 3.87
N ARG A 63 12.99 6.16 4.65
CA ARG A 63 14.00 5.12 4.34
C ARG A 63 13.31 3.77 4.13
N THR A 64 13.76 3.05 3.11
CA THR A 64 13.25 1.72 2.76
C THR A 64 14.33 0.65 2.80
N GLU A 65 13.92 -0.59 3.01
CA GLU A 65 14.75 -1.78 2.84
C GLU A 65 14.05 -2.75 1.89
N ALA A 66 14.82 -3.40 1.01
CA ALA A 66 14.29 -4.42 0.13
C ALA A 66 14.22 -5.77 0.86
N ILE A 67 13.09 -6.44 0.75
CA ILE A 67 12.91 -7.81 1.24
C ILE A 67 13.10 -8.82 0.10
N GLU A 68 13.17 -10.10 0.46
CA GLU A 68 13.13 -11.19 -0.52
C GLU A 68 11.89 -11.04 -1.43
N GLY A 69 12.08 -11.19 -2.75
CA GLY A 69 11.03 -10.88 -3.74
C GLY A 69 11.02 -9.42 -4.23
N GLY A 70 11.91 -8.58 -3.71
CA GLY A 70 12.16 -7.23 -4.25
C GLY A 70 11.13 -6.18 -3.88
N ALA A 71 10.22 -6.47 -2.94
CA ALA A 71 9.33 -5.47 -2.36
C ALA A 71 10.09 -4.58 -1.38
N LEU A 72 9.63 -3.34 -1.23
CA LEU A 72 10.21 -2.33 -0.36
C LEU A 72 9.35 -2.13 0.89
N VAL A 73 9.95 -2.22 2.06
CA VAL A 73 9.30 -1.93 3.35
C VAL A 73 9.97 -0.73 4.03
N PRO A 74 9.28 0.00 4.94
CA PRO A 74 9.94 1.01 5.75
C PRO A 74 11.10 0.41 6.56
N ALA A 75 12.25 1.07 6.51
CA ALA A 75 13.47 0.58 7.17
C ALA A 75 13.35 0.66 8.70
N GLY A 76 14.02 -0.26 9.40
CA GLY A 76 14.06 -0.25 10.87
C GLY A 76 12.84 -0.89 11.56
N LEU A 77 11.97 -1.54 10.79
CA LEU A 77 10.90 -2.39 11.30
C LEU A 77 11.38 -3.81 11.64
N SER A 78 12.55 -4.23 11.14
CA SER A 78 13.21 -5.45 11.56
C SER A 78 13.97 -5.22 12.88
N ALA A 79 13.72 -6.04 13.91
CA ALA A 79 14.49 -5.99 15.14
C ALA A 79 15.98 -6.20 14.80
N GLN A 80 16.78 -5.17 15.08
CA GLN A 80 18.20 -5.09 14.69
C GLN A 80 18.93 -6.44 14.87
N LYS A 81 19.29 -7.10 13.75
CA LYS A 81 20.27 -8.21 13.75
C LYS A 81 21.66 -7.79 14.25
N ASN A 82 21.88 -6.49 14.49
CA ASN A 82 23.16 -5.91 14.94
C ASN A 82 23.22 -5.53 16.42
N ALA A 83 22.36 -6.10 17.29
CA ALA A 83 22.51 -5.97 18.75
C ALA A 83 23.35 -7.10 19.38
N SER A 84 24.17 -7.82 18.60
CA SER A 84 24.91 -9.00 19.05
C SER A 84 26.18 -8.72 19.87
N LYS A 85 26.37 -7.50 20.40
CA LYS A 85 27.39 -7.22 21.43
C LYS A 85 26.92 -6.17 22.43
N GLN A 86 26.05 -6.54 23.38
CA GLN A 86 26.07 -6.07 24.78
C GLN A 86 24.88 -6.59 25.62
N ALA A 87 25.19 -7.52 26.54
CA ALA A 87 24.72 -7.74 27.93
C ALA A 87 23.19 -7.77 28.28
N PRO A 88 22.78 -8.44 29.39
CA PRO A 88 21.59 -9.28 29.46
C PRO A 88 20.25 -8.55 29.61
N ALA A 89 19.22 -9.29 29.25
CA ALA A 89 17.85 -8.88 28.96
C ALA A 89 17.04 -8.38 30.18
N HIS A 90 16.47 -7.18 30.05
CA HIS A 90 15.23 -6.80 30.73
C HIS A 90 14.02 -7.38 29.98
N LYS A 91 13.05 -7.97 30.69
CA LYS A 91 11.79 -8.52 30.11
C LYS A 91 11.09 -7.53 29.16
N GLY A 92 11.14 -6.23 29.44
CA GLY A 92 10.57 -5.18 28.58
C GLY A 92 11.23 -5.07 27.20
N ARG A 93 12.55 -5.32 27.10
CA ARG A 93 13.28 -5.27 25.82
C ARG A 93 12.94 -6.44 24.91
N ALA A 94 12.67 -7.61 25.48
CA ALA A 94 12.22 -8.79 24.73
C ALA A 94 10.81 -8.59 24.14
N GLN A 95 9.86 -8.06 24.93
CA GLN A 95 8.50 -7.80 24.46
C GLN A 95 8.47 -6.71 23.37
N ALA A 96 9.28 -5.65 23.53
CA ALA A 96 9.42 -4.62 22.51
C ALA A 96 9.99 -5.19 21.20
N ALA A 97 11.03 -6.04 21.28
CA ALA A 97 11.60 -6.70 20.11
C ALA A 97 10.59 -7.62 19.41
N ILE A 98 9.80 -8.41 20.15
CA ILE A 98 8.75 -9.26 19.58
C ILE A 98 7.71 -8.43 18.83
N LYS A 99 7.26 -7.32 19.42
CA LYS A 99 6.32 -6.40 18.77
C LYS A 99 6.90 -5.80 17.49
N THR A 100 8.16 -5.37 17.51
CA THR A 100 8.85 -4.85 16.32
C THR A 100 8.96 -5.90 15.23
N VAL A 101 9.35 -7.14 15.56
CA VAL A 101 9.38 -8.27 14.61
C VAL A 101 8.01 -8.48 13.97
N ALA A 102 6.95 -8.54 14.77
CA ALA A 102 5.59 -8.71 14.24
C ALA A 102 5.19 -7.56 13.29
N ILE A 103 5.53 -6.31 13.60
CA ILE A 103 5.28 -5.16 12.71
C ILE A 103 6.08 -5.31 11.39
N GLY A 104 7.34 -5.73 11.47
CA GLY A 104 8.18 -5.99 10.31
C GLY A 104 7.61 -7.10 9.40
N ASP A 105 7.13 -8.19 10.00
CA ASP A 105 6.50 -9.30 9.27
C ASP A 105 5.21 -8.84 8.59
N HIS A 106 4.35 -8.10 9.29
CA HIS A 106 3.15 -7.51 8.70
C HIS A 106 3.47 -6.55 7.54
N ALA A 107 4.46 -5.67 7.71
CA ALA A 107 4.90 -4.77 6.65
C ALA A 107 5.38 -5.55 5.41
N ALA A 108 6.17 -6.61 5.63
CA ALA A 108 6.69 -7.46 4.57
C ALA A 108 5.59 -8.20 3.80
N HIS A 109 4.60 -8.74 4.51
CA HIS A 109 3.45 -9.40 3.87
C HIS A 109 2.60 -8.43 3.04
N ILE A 110 2.31 -7.23 3.56
CA ILE A 110 1.58 -6.20 2.82
C ILE A 110 2.38 -5.78 1.59
N ALA A 111 3.67 -5.45 1.76
CA ALA A 111 4.55 -5.02 0.68
C ALA A 111 4.64 -6.08 -0.45
N SER A 112 4.79 -7.35 -0.08
CA SER A 112 4.85 -8.45 -1.05
C SER A 112 3.55 -8.60 -1.84
N ALA A 113 2.40 -8.52 -1.17
CA ALA A 113 1.09 -8.61 -1.82
C ALA A 113 0.83 -7.40 -2.73
N ALA A 114 1.16 -6.19 -2.27
CA ALA A 114 1.00 -4.95 -3.01
C ALA A 114 1.90 -4.90 -4.26
N LYS A 115 3.17 -5.28 -4.11
CA LYS A 115 4.11 -5.41 -5.23
C LYS A 115 3.61 -6.44 -6.24
N ARG A 116 3.18 -7.62 -5.79
CA ARG A 116 2.61 -8.65 -6.69
C ARG A 116 1.40 -8.13 -7.46
N LEU A 117 0.47 -7.44 -6.79
CA LEU A 117 -0.69 -6.82 -7.44
C LEU A 117 -0.25 -5.76 -8.47
N ASN A 118 0.75 -4.95 -8.14
CA ASN A 118 1.30 -3.97 -9.07
C ASN A 118 1.96 -4.63 -10.29
N ASP A 119 2.82 -5.61 -10.08
CA ASP A 119 3.52 -6.32 -11.15
C ASP A 119 2.52 -7.04 -12.09
N LEU A 120 1.45 -7.63 -11.55
CA LEU A 120 0.39 -8.24 -12.37
C LEU A 120 -0.39 -7.20 -13.18
N ARG A 121 -0.71 -6.04 -12.60
CA ARG A 121 -1.34 -4.93 -13.32
C ARG A 121 -0.43 -4.38 -14.40
N GLU A 122 0.84 -4.16 -14.09
CA GLU A 122 1.83 -3.67 -15.05
C GLU A 122 2.01 -4.66 -16.21
N ASN A 123 2.11 -5.96 -15.94
CA ASN A 123 2.21 -6.98 -16.99
C ASN A 123 0.92 -7.07 -17.82
N TRP A 124 -0.25 -6.83 -17.22
CA TRP A 124 -1.48 -6.75 -17.97
C TRP A 124 -1.55 -5.46 -18.80
N LEU A 125 -1.15 -4.30 -18.29
CA LEU A 125 -1.15 -3.04 -19.04
C LEU A 125 -0.12 -3.06 -20.16
N ASN A 126 1.05 -3.62 -19.88
CA ASN A 126 2.24 -3.58 -20.70
C ASN A 126 2.77 -5.01 -20.97
N PRO A 127 2.00 -5.87 -21.66
CA PRO A 127 2.43 -7.23 -21.95
C PRO A 127 3.77 -7.24 -22.72
N PRO A 128 4.74 -8.08 -22.33
CA PRO A 128 6.07 -8.09 -22.94
C PRO A 128 6.05 -8.53 -24.40
N GLU A 129 5.04 -9.29 -24.82
CA GLU A 129 4.80 -9.65 -26.22
C GLU A 129 4.43 -8.45 -27.08
N TRP A 130 3.75 -7.42 -26.52
CA TRP A 130 3.24 -6.27 -27.27
C TRP A 130 4.03 -4.99 -27.01
N THR A 131 4.85 -4.93 -25.96
CA THR A 131 5.55 -3.72 -25.55
C THR A 131 7.06 -3.91 -25.54
N GLN A 132 7.79 -2.81 -25.68
CA GLN A 132 9.23 -2.75 -25.50
C GLN A 132 9.60 -1.48 -24.72
N ARG A 133 10.68 -1.55 -23.93
CA ARG A 133 11.23 -0.40 -23.21
C ARG A 133 12.29 0.27 -24.08
N LEU A 134 12.14 1.56 -24.31
CA LEU A 134 13.13 2.40 -24.97
C LEU A 134 13.70 3.41 -23.98
N PRO A 135 15.01 3.69 -24.02
CA PRO A 135 15.61 4.73 -23.20
C PRO A 135 14.84 6.04 -23.28
N GLU A 136 14.58 6.64 -22.12
CA GLU A 136 13.92 7.93 -22.07
C GLU A 136 14.78 9.02 -22.73
N VAL A 137 14.14 10.02 -23.34
CA VAL A 137 14.84 11.16 -23.96
C VAL A 137 15.62 11.86 -22.87
N ILE A 138 16.93 12.00 -23.09
CA ILE A 138 17.80 12.73 -22.18
C ILE A 138 17.52 14.22 -22.37
N PRO A 139 17.05 14.95 -21.33
CA PRO A 139 16.85 16.39 -21.44
C PRO A 139 18.15 17.12 -21.77
N LEU A 140 18.05 18.25 -22.48
CA LEU A 140 19.21 19.06 -22.84
C LEU A 140 20.00 19.46 -21.59
N GLY A 141 21.31 19.19 -21.58
CA GLY A 141 22.19 19.50 -20.45
C GLY A 141 22.30 18.39 -19.39
N MET A 142 21.68 17.22 -19.59
CA MET A 142 21.85 16.05 -18.71
C MET A 142 22.67 14.94 -19.38
N ALA A 143 23.41 14.17 -18.58
CA ALA A 143 24.14 12.98 -19.06
C ALA A 143 23.26 11.72 -19.12
N LYS A 144 22.16 11.68 -18.35
CA LYS A 144 21.19 10.60 -18.29
C LYS A 144 19.81 11.17 -17.97
N SER A 145 18.76 10.55 -18.49
CA SER A 145 17.40 10.91 -18.10
C SER A 145 17.14 10.59 -16.61
N PRO A 146 16.51 11.50 -15.85
CA PRO A 146 16.07 11.23 -14.49
C PRO A 146 14.76 10.41 -14.43
N TYR A 147 14.11 10.22 -15.59
CA TYR A 147 12.83 9.55 -15.73
C TYR A 147 13.01 8.09 -16.20
N PRO A 148 12.06 7.20 -15.86
CA PRO A 148 12.12 5.81 -16.28
C PRO A 148 11.99 5.67 -17.81
N ASP A 149 12.52 4.57 -18.34
CA ASP A 149 12.42 4.24 -19.76
C ASP A 149 10.96 4.22 -20.26
N ARG A 150 10.76 4.69 -21.50
CA ARG A 150 9.45 4.72 -22.13
C ARG A 150 9.02 3.32 -22.52
N ILE A 151 7.81 2.96 -22.13
CA ILE A 151 7.14 1.76 -22.65
C ILE A 151 6.42 2.16 -23.93
N VAL A 152 6.79 1.53 -25.04
CA VAL A 152 6.16 1.76 -26.35
C VAL A 152 5.60 0.47 -26.92
N PRO A 153 4.51 0.53 -27.72
CA PRO A 153 4.03 -0.63 -28.45
C PRO A 153 5.09 -1.10 -29.45
N LYS A 154 5.17 -2.42 -29.62
CA LYS A 154 5.81 -3.05 -30.77
C LYS A 154 4.91 -2.88 -31.99
N ASN A 155 5.53 -2.89 -33.18
CA ASN A 155 4.84 -2.65 -34.45
C ASN A 155 3.63 -3.57 -34.62
N GLY A 156 2.45 -3.00 -34.87
CA GLY A 156 1.21 -3.73 -35.10
C GLY A 156 0.40 -4.03 -33.84
N HIS A 157 0.84 -3.58 -32.66
CA HIS A 157 0.12 -3.75 -31.39
C HIS A 157 -0.42 -2.43 -30.81
N GLU A 158 -0.35 -1.33 -31.55
CA GLU A 158 -0.72 0.00 -31.07
C GLU A 158 -2.19 0.08 -30.66
N LYS A 159 -3.08 -0.56 -31.44
CA LYS A 159 -4.53 -0.54 -31.20
C LYS A 159 -4.89 -1.41 -30.00
N GLU A 160 -4.31 -2.60 -29.89
CA GLU A 160 -4.53 -3.53 -28.80
C GLU A 160 -4.02 -2.97 -27.47
N LEU A 161 -2.87 -2.28 -27.49
CA LEU A 161 -2.31 -1.64 -26.31
C LEU A 161 -3.17 -0.45 -25.85
N ALA A 162 -3.72 0.34 -26.77
CA ALA A 162 -4.64 1.44 -26.44
C ALA A 162 -5.92 0.95 -25.71
N GLU A 163 -6.31 -0.31 -25.93
CA GLU A 163 -7.42 -0.94 -25.24
C GLU A 163 -7.08 -1.43 -23.81
N ARG A 164 -5.80 -1.43 -23.41
CA ARG A 164 -5.37 -1.86 -22.07
C ARG A 164 -5.24 -0.68 -21.11
N THR A 165 -6.39 -0.23 -20.60
CA THR A 165 -6.46 0.79 -19.54
C THR A 165 -6.80 0.17 -18.19
N LEU A 166 -6.38 0.81 -17.08
CA LEU A 166 -6.77 0.37 -15.73
C LEU A 166 -8.30 0.30 -15.59
N THR A 167 -9.03 1.29 -16.11
CA THR A 167 -10.50 1.26 -16.09
C THR A 167 -11.06 0.00 -16.73
N LYS A 168 -10.56 -0.40 -17.91
CA LYS A 168 -11.00 -1.62 -18.58
C LYS A 168 -10.63 -2.88 -17.80
N LEU A 169 -9.43 -2.93 -17.22
CA LEU A 169 -9.02 -4.04 -16.35
C LEU A 169 -9.94 -4.21 -15.14
N TYR A 170 -10.27 -3.12 -14.45
CA TYR A 170 -11.13 -3.16 -13.27
C TYR A 170 -12.60 -3.44 -13.61
N ASN A 171 -13.08 -2.99 -14.78
CA ASN A 171 -14.42 -3.33 -15.27
C ASN A 171 -14.53 -4.82 -15.62
N GLN A 172 -13.49 -5.40 -16.25
CA GLN A 172 -13.46 -6.83 -16.56
C GLN A 172 -13.29 -7.70 -15.30
N ARG A 173 -12.55 -7.19 -14.31
CA ARG A 173 -12.21 -7.84 -13.03
C ARG A 173 -11.87 -9.34 -13.19
N PRO A 174 -10.80 -9.69 -13.91
CA PRO A 174 -10.41 -11.09 -14.10
C PRO A 174 -10.10 -11.77 -12.77
N ALA A 175 -10.28 -13.10 -12.69
CA ALA A 175 -10.15 -13.86 -11.45
C ALA A 175 -8.80 -13.67 -10.73
N TRP A 176 -7.69 -13.53 -11.48
CA TRP A 176 -6.38 -13.28 -10.90
C TRP A 176 -6.30 -11.93 -10.18
N LEU A 177 -7.02 -10.91 -10.67
CA LEU A 177 -7.04 -9.57 -10.08
C LEU A 177 -7.79 -9.62 -8.75
N ASP A 178 -8.94 -10.30 -8.73
CA ASP A 178 -9.72 -10.50 -7.52
C ASP A 178 -8.94 -11.27 -6.45
N VAL A 179 -8.24 -12.34 -6.83
CA VAL A 179 -7.36 -13.10 -5.92
C VAL A 179 -6.22 -12.24 -5.38
N ALA A 180 -5.58 -11.41 -6.23
CA ALA A 180 -4.50 -10.53 -5.80
C ALA A 180 -4.97 -9.46 -4.80
N HIS A 181 -6.15 -8.87 -5.03
CA HIS A 181 -6.78 -7.95 -4.08
C HIS A 181 -7.13 -8.62 -2.75
N LYS A 182 -7.75 -9.80 -2.80
CA LYS A 182 -8.07 -10.58 -1.58
C LYS A 182 -6.83 -10.93 -0.76
N ALA A 183 -5.71 -11.24 -1.42
CA ALA A 183 -4.44 -11.50 -0.74
C ALA A 183 -3.89 -10.24 -0.06
N LEU A 184 -3.97 -9.08 -0.72
CA LEU A 184 -3.59 -7.80 -0.12
C LEU A 184 -4.47 -7.46 1.08
N ASP A 185 -5.78 -7.62 0.96
CA ASP A 185 -6.72 -7.36 2.05
C ASP A 185 -6.48 -8.28 3.25
N ALA A 186 -6.22 -9.56 3.02
CA ALA A 186 -5.87 -10.48 4.11
C ALA A 186 -4.58 -10.07 4.84
N ALA A 187 -3.56 -9.59 4.12
CA ALA A 187 -2.32 -9.10 4.73
C ALA A 187 -2.56 -7.83 5.58
N VAL A 188 -3.40 -6.91 5.10
CA VAL A 188 -3.77 -5.70 5.84
C VAL A 188 -4.63 -6.04 7.07
N ALA A 189 -5.58 -6.97 6.95
CA ALA A 189 -6.37 -7.47 8.07
C ALA A 189 -5.48 -8.09 9.17
N ALA A 190 -4.48 -8.87 8.77
CA ALA A 190 -3.50 -9.44 9.70
C ALA A 190 -2.72 -8.35 10.45
N ALA A 191 -2.35 -7.25 9.79
CA ALA A 191 -1.68 -6.11 10.42
C ALA A 191 -2.58 -5.34 11.41
N TYR A 192 -3.91 -5.43 11.23
CA TYR A 192 -4.89 -4.98 12.24
C TYR A 192 -5.09 -5.98 13.38
N GLY A 193 -4.50 -7.18 13.30
CA GLY A 193 -4.72 -8.28 14.24
C GLY A 193 -6.07 -8.99 14.06
N TRP A 194 -6.75 -8.82 12.92
CA TRP A 194 -8.06 -9.41 12.66
C TRP A 194 -7.92 -10.83 12.12
N THR A 195 -7.70 -11.78 13.03
CA THR A 195 -7.52 -13.21 12.69
C THR A 195 -8.80 -13.89 12.21
N ASP A 196 -9.96 -13.26 12.43
CA ASP A 196 -11.28 -13.71 12.00
C ASP A 196 -11.69 -13.13 10.63
N TYR A 197 -10.81 -12.36 9.98
CA TYR A 197 -11.11 -11.76 8.68
C TYR A 197 -11.40 -12.82 7.62
N ARG A 198 -12.45 -12.56 6.84
CA ARG A 198 -12.83 -13.34 5.67
C ARG A 198 -13.07 -12.38 4.50
N THR A 199 -12.81 -12.87 3.28
CA THR A 199 -12.98 -12.06 2.07
C THR A 199 -14.44 -11.63 1.82
N ASP A 200 -15.39 -12.35 2.39
CA ASP A 200 -16.83 -12.06 2.34
C ASP A 200 -17.36 -11.32 3.58
N MET A 201 -16.48 -10.89 4.50
CA MET A 201 -16.87 -10.04 5.63
C MET A 201 -17.61 -8.79 5.11
N PRO A 202 -18.79 -8.43 5.64
CA PRO A 202 -19.56 -7.28 5.15
C PRO A 202 -18.79 -5.96 5.29
N ASP A 203 -18.98 -5.05 4.33
CA ASP A 203 -18.35 -3.71 4.34
C ASP A 203 -18.66 -2.93 5.62
N GLU A 204 -19.90 -3.03 6.12
CA GLU A 204 -20.35 -2.36 7.35
C GLU A 204 -19.60 -2.83 8.58
N GLU A 205 -19.25 -4.12 8.67
CA GLU A 205 -18.49 -4.67 9.80
C GLU A 205 -17.05 -4.15 9.77
N ILE A 206 -16.43 -4.10 8.59
CA ILE A 206 -15.10 -3.51 8.42
C ILE A 206 -15.12 -2.04 8.84
N LEU A 207 -16.08 -1.26 8.32
CA LEU A 207 -16.24 0.16 8.63
C LEU A 207 -16.46 0.40 10.12
N LYS A 208 -17.29 -0.42 10.78
CA LYS A 208 -17.54 -0.34 12.22
C LYS A 208 -16.25 -0.54 13.02
N ARG A 209 -15.43 -1.54 12.67
CA ARG A 209 -14.14 -1.79 13.33
C ARG A 209 -13.14 -0.66 13.09
N LEU A 210 -13.05 -0.15 11.86
CA LEU A 210 -12.19 1.00 11.53
C LEU A 210 -12.62 2.24 12.33
N LEU A 211 -13.92 2.53 12.41
CA LEU A 211 -14.44 3.64 13.19
C LEU A 211 -14.09 3.51 14.67
N ALA A 212 -14.22 2.30 15.25
CA ALA A 212 -13.81 2.05 16.62
C ALA A 212 -12.31 2.34 16.85
N LEU A 213 -11.43 1.94 15.93
CA LEU A 213 -10.00 2.24 16.00
C LEU A 213 -9.71 3.75 15.88
N ASN A 214 -10.42 4.46 15.00
CA ASN A 214 -10.29 5.91 14.85
C ASN A 214 -10.69 6.64 16.15
N LEU A 215 -11.82 6.28 16.76
CA LEU A 215 -12.29 6.87 18.01
C LEU A 215 -11.32 6.60 19.17
N GLN A 216 -10.78 5.37 19.28
CA GLN A 216 -9.77 5.03 20.28
C GLN A 216 -8.53 5.93 20.15
N ARG A 217 -8.05 6.20 18.93
CA ARG A 217 -6.90 7.08 18.69
C ARG A 217 -7.16 8.52 19.09
N ALA A 218 -8.33 9.05 18.74
CA ALA A 218 -8.73 10.41 19.12
C ALA A 218 -8.74 10.57 20.64
N THR A 219 -9.25 9.58 21.39
CA THR A 219 -9.21 9.60 22.85
C THR A 219 -7.79 9.50 23.42
N SER A 220 -6.93 8.66 22.83
CA SER A 220 -5.54 8.53 23.28
C SER A 220 -4.72 9.79 23.01
N GLN A 221 -4.92 10.50 21.88
CA GLN A 221 -4.22 11.74 21.57
C GLN A 221 -4.70 12.94 22.40
N GLY A 222 -5.98 12.99 22.76
CA GLY A 222 -6.53 14.02 23.64
C GLY A 222 -6.08 13.89 25.11
N ALA A 223 -5.63 12.71 25.53
CA ALA A 223 -5.16 12.45 26.90
C ALA A 223 -3.68 12.81 27.15
N ILE A 224 -2.93 13.17 26.10
CA ILE A 224 -1.48 13.49 26.17
C ILE A 224 -1.20 15.00 26.02
N ASN A 225 -2.25 15.82 25.90
CA ASN A 225 -2.20 17.28 25.84
C ASN A 225 -2.78 17.88 27.12
#